data_AF-A0A0R3TC39-F1
#
_entry.id   AF-A0A0R3TC39-F1
#
_cell.length_a   1.000
_cell.length_b   1.000
_cell.length_c   1.000
_cell.angle_alpha   90.00
_cell.angle_beta   90.00
_cell.angle_gamma   90.00
#
_symmetry.space_group_name_H-M   'P 1'
#
loop_
_entity.id
_entity.type
_entity.pdbx_description
1 polymer ?
#
loop_
_entity_poly.entity_id
_entity_poly.type
_entity_poly.pdbx_seq_one_letter_code
_entity_poly.pdbx_strand_id
1 'polypeptide(L)'
;MPISVKECAKRARELYQKQEFEQCLEILKPAFEEGVANTNIACLLLASACYDNLKYEDKAVDAAHRVLIIDPKNVQAWLGLSQFCMKNTDRFYMLAAQCFLFLIPHFSSEKNAKKHIECLSNLIQLIVRYRLEFPPGLQPLKDICNAVLAGDNANPYALEARLRLMVESALCKLYSTFNKISGFSS
;
A
#
# COMPACT_ATOMS: atom_id res chain seq x y z
N MET A 1 7.35 29.08 26.80
CA MET A 1 7.16 27.74 27.36
C MET A 1 7.08 26.77 26.19
N PRO A 2 7.91 25.72 26.11
CA PRO A 2 7.85 24.80 24.99
C PRO A 2 6.49 24.08 25.07
N ILE A 3 5.68 24.21 24.01
CA ILE A 3 4.42 23.49 23.89
C ILE A 3 4.76 22.01 23.95
N SER A 4 4.20 21.29 24.92
CA SER A 4 4.38 19.85 25.01
C SER A 4 3.99 19.21 23.68
N VAL A 5 4.84 18.35 23.13
CA VAL A 5 4.61 17.70 21.81
C VAL A 5 3.26 16.97 21.76
N LYS A 6 2.75 16.47 22.90
CA LYS A 6 1.41 15.87 23.02
C LYS A 6 0.29 16.89 22.84
N GLU A 7 0.47 18.10 23.34
CA GLU A 7 -0.51 19.18 23.26
C GLU A 7 -0.54 19.79 21.84
N CYS A 8 0.64 19.88 21.21
CA CYS A 8 0.75 20.17 19.78
C CYS A 8 -0.02 19.13 18.94
N ALA A 9 0.18 17.84 19.19
CA ALA A 9 -0.53 16.78 18.47
C ALA A 9 -2.05 16.83 18.67
N LYS A 10 -2.53 17.19 19.87
CA LYS A 10 -3.96 17.33 20.15
C LYS A 10 -4.56 18.50 19.36
N ARG A 11 -3.94 19.68 19.45
CA ARG A 11 -4.41 20.88 18.73
C ARG A 11 -4.35 20.70 17.21
N ALA A 12 -3.32 20.03 16.71
CA ALA A 12 -3.22 19.67 15.30
C ALA A 12 -4.37 18.75 14.85
N ARG A 13 -4.77 17.76 15.66
CA ARG A 13 -5.95 16.93 15.34
C ARG A 13 -7.24 17.74 15.27
N GLU A 14 -7.42 18.69 16.19
CA GLU A 14 -8.60 19.56 16.20
C GLU A 14 -8.66 20.42 14.93
N LEU A 15 -7.53 21.01 14.50
CA LEU A 15 -7.46 21.75 13.24
C LEU A 15 -7.66 20.86 12.01
N TYR A 16 -7.11 19.65 12.03
CA TYR A 16 -7.34 18.66 10.96
C TYR A 16 -8.82 18.32 10.82
N GLN A 17 -9.54 18.14 11.93
CA GLN A 17 -10.98 17.90 11.94
C GLN A 17 -11.78 19.10 11.40
N LYS A 18 -11.28 20.32 11.59
CA LYS A 18 -11.85 21.55 11.02
C LYS A 18 -11.47 21.78 9.55
N GLN A 19 -10.65 20.90 8.95
CA GLN A 19 -10.11 21.03 7.59
C GLN A 19 -9.19 22.26 7.40
N GLU A 20 -8.66 22.82 8.48
CA GLU A 20 -7.71 23.93 8.45
C GLU A 20 -6.27 23.39 8.30
N PHE A 21 -6.00 22.77 7.15
CA PHE A 21 -4.77 21.99 6.92
C PHE A 21 -3.49 22.84 6.95
N GLU A 22 -3.52 24.06 6.41
CA GLU A 22 -2.37 24.97 6.38
C GLU A 22 -1.97 25.39 7.81
N GLN A 23 -2.96 25.82 8.61
CA GLN A 23 -2.74 26.16 10.01
C GLN A 23 -2.30 24.93 10.82
N CYS A 24 -2.84 23.75 10.52
CA CYS A 24 -2.40 22.51 11.13
C CYS A 24 -0.90 22.27 10.87
N LEU A 25 -0.43 22.48 9.64
CA LEU A 25 0.98 22.35 9.30
C LEU A 25 1.84 23.40 10.00
N GLU A 26 1.41 24.65 10.12
CA GLU A 26 2.13 25.69 10.87
C GLU A 26 2.33 25.28 12.35
N ILE A 27 1.30 24.70 12.97
CA ILE A 27 1.42 24.19 14.36
C ILE A 27 2.35 22.98 14.44
N LEU A 28 2.42 22.17 13.38
CA LEU A 28 3.28 20.99 13.32
C LEU A 28 4.73 21.32 12.95
N LYS A 29 5.03 22.47 12.33
CA LYS A 29 6.40 22.89 11.93
C LYS A 29 7.45 22.76 13.04
N PRO A 30 7.22 23.25 14.27
CA PRO A 30 8.20 23.15 15.35
C PRO A 30 8.52 21.70 15.72
N ALA A 31 7.59 20.76 15.49
CA ALA A 31 7.82 19.34 15.74
C ALA A 31 8.76 18.69 14.70
N PHE A 32 9.11 19.39 13.61
CA PHE A 32 10.03 18.94 12.57
C PHE A 32 11.41 19.61 12.63
N GLU A 33 11.51 20.83 13.16
CA GLU A 33 12.72 21.66 13.11
C GLU A 33 13.75 21.34 14.19
N GLU A 34 13.33 20.79 15.33
CA GLU A 34 14.28 20.33 16.33
C GLU A 34 14.68 18.88 16.03
N GLY A 35 15.98 18.64 15.91
CA GLY A 35 16.62 17.31 15.87
C GLY A 35 16.43 16.50 17.16
N VAL A 36 15.24 16.58 17.76
CA VAL A 36 14.83 15.71 18.84
C VAL A 36 14.69 14.33 18.22
N ALA A 37 15.47 13.38 18.74
CA ALA A 37 15.37 11.94 18.51
C ALA A 37 13.98 11.34 18.88
N ASN A 38 12.97 12.18 19.07
CA ASN A 38 11.63 11.90 19.53
C ASN A 38 10.59 12.59 18.62
N THR A 39 10.86 12.65 17.30
CA THR A 39 9.87 13.10 16.31
C THR A 39 8.61 12.24 16.49
N ASN A 40 7.53 12.87 16.96
CA ASN A 40 6.33 12.14 17.31
C ASN A 40 5.68 11.56 16.05
N ILE A 41 5.63 10.23 15.95
CA ILE A 41 4.99 9.48 14.86
C ILE A 41 3.58 10.04 14.58
N ALA A 42 2.82 10.39 15.62
CA ALA A 42 1.48 10.94 15.45
C ALA A 42 1.47 12.31 14.74
N CYS A 43 2.47 13.17 14.98
CA CYS A 43 2.61 14.46 14.31
C CYS A 43 2.99 14.28 12.83
N LEU A 44 3.91 13.35 12.54
CA LEU A 44 4.30 13.04 11.16
C LEU A 44 3.15 12.43 10.35
N LEU A 45 2.37 11.52 10.96
CA LEU A 45 1.16 10.96 10.32
C LEU A 45 0.13 12.04 10.02
N LEU A 46 -0.11 12.97 10.95
CA LEU A 46 -1.02 14.09 10.74
C LEU A 46 -0.50 15.03 9.65
N ALA A 47 0.79 15.30 9.60
CA ALA A 47 1.38 16.13 8.56
C ALA A 47 1.28 15.48 7.18
N SER A 48 1.55 14.17 7.08
CA SER A 48 1.35 13.41 5.84
C SER A 48 -0.10 13.53 5.36
N ALA A 49 -1.07 13.37 6.25
CA ALA A 49 -2.49 13.55 5.92
C ALA A 49 -2.84 15.00 5.51
N CYS A 50 -2.26 16.02 6.17
CA CYS A 50 -2.46 17.41 5.76
C CYS A 50 -1.88 17.69 4.37
N TYR A 51 -0.67 17.21 4.09
CA TYR A 51 -0.04 17.34 2.78
C TYR A 51 -0.84 16.65 1.67
N ASP A 52 -1.39 15.46 1.94
CA ASP A 52 -2.30 14.75 1.02
C ASP A 52 -3.56 15.59 0.71
N ASN A 53 -4.21 16.15 1.72
CA ASN A 53 -5.38 17.02 1.52
C ASN A 53 -5.04 18.31 0.75
N LEU A 54 -3.83 18.85 0.93
CA LEU A 54 -3.33 20.02 0.19
C LEU A 54 -2.75 19.67 -1.19
N LYS A 55 -2.79 18.41 -1.61
CA LYS A 55 -2.24 17.91 -2.87
C LYS A 55 -0.71 18.11 -3.01
N TYR A 56 -0.01 18.22 -1.89
CA TYR A 56 1.46 18.21 -1.86
C TYR A 56 1.98 16.78 -1.78
N GLU A 57 1.89 16.08 -2.91
CA GLU A 57 2.16 14.64 -3.04
C GLU A 57 3.51 14.22 -2.48
N ASP A 58 4.59 14.87 -2.90
CA ASP A 58 5.96 14.50 -2.51
C ASP A 58 6.16 14.67 -0.99
N LYS A 59 5.63 15.76 -0.43
CA LYS A 59 5.70 16.00 1.02
C LYS A 59 4.86 15.02 1.82
N ALA A 60 3.72 14.57 1.27
CA ALA A 60 2.87 13.57 1.91
C ALA A 60 3.59 12.22 2.02
N VAL A 61 4.23 11.79 0.92
CA VAL A 61 5.04 10.56 0.88
C VAL A 61 6.25 10.68 1.78
N ASP A 62 7.01 11.77 1.71
CA ASP A 62 8.19 12.00 2.56
C ASP A 62 7.84 11.96 4.05
N ALA A 63 6.73 12.60 4.45
CA ALA A 63 6.28 12.58 5.83
C ALA A 63 5.89 11.16 6.30
N ALA A 64 5.18 10.38 5.47
CA ALA A 64 4.87 8.99 5.77
C ALA A 64 6.13 8.12 5.82
N HIS A 65 7.07 8.32 4.89
CA HIS A 65 8.34 7.60 4.86
C HIS A 65 9.19 7.87 6.11
N ARG A 66 9.20 9.13 6.60
CA ARG A 66 9.83 9.46 7.90
C ARG A 66 9.23 8.69 9.07
N VAL A 67 7.92 8.41 9.06
CA VAL A 67 7.30 7.53 10.07
C VAL A 67 7.87 6.12 9.98
N LEU A 68 7.97 5.59 8.75
CA LEU A 68 8.46 4.24 8.50
C LEU A 68 9.96 4.07 8.80
N ILE A 69 10.76 5.14 8.71
CA ILE A 69 12.15 5.14 9.18
C ILE A 69 12.21 4.97 10.72
N ILE A 70 11.31 5.61 11.45
CA ILE A 70 11.27 5.56 12.92
C ILE A 70 10.64 4.25 13.42
N ASP A 71 9.52 3.85 12.81
CA ASP A 71 8.78 2.63 13.12
C ASP A 71 8.41 1.89 11.81
N PRO A 72 9.29 0.98 11.34
CA PRO A 72 9.04 0.22 10.11
C PRO A 72 7.80 -0.68 10.18
N LYS A 73 7.31 -0.99 11.39
CA LYS A 73 6.16 -1.87 11.60
C LYS A 73 4.85 -1.10 11.75
N ASN A 74 4.86 0.22 11.53
CA ASN A 74 3.69 1.05 11.72
C ASN A 74 2.60 0.78 10.67
N VAL A 75 1.62 -0.05 11.02
CA VAL A 75 0.52 -0.42 10.11
C VAL A 75 -0.28 0.80 9.65
N GLN A 76 -0.43 1.83 10.50
CA GLN A 76 -1.18 3.05 10.14
C GLN A 76 -0.44 3.87 9.08
N ALA A 77 0.88 3.97 9.17
CA ALA A 77 1.69 4.64 8.15
C ALA A 77 1.62 3.91 6.81
N TRP A 78 1.76 2.58 6.80
CA TRP A 78 1.63 1.77 5.59
C TRP A 78 0.23 1.86 4.98
N LEU A 79 -0.82 1.86 5.79
CA LEU A 79 -2.20 2.06 5.33
C LEU A 79 -2.37 3.44 4.70
N GLY A 80 -1.97 4.51 5.39
CA GLY A 80 -2.08 5.88 4.87
C GLY A 80 -1.30 6.05 3.57
N LEU A 81 -0.09 5.50 3.50
CA LEU A 81 0.73 5.53 2.29
C LEU A 81 0.09 4.73 1.15
N SER A 82 -0.48 3.55 1.42
CA SER A 82 -1.16 2.75 0.40
C SER A 82 -2.38 3.49 -0.18
N GLN A 83 -3.21 4.10 0.67
CA GLN A 83 -4.37 4.89 0.25
C GLN A 83 -3.95 6.10 -0.60
N PHE A 84 -2.90 6.80 -0.17
CA PHE A 84 -2.32 7.90 -0.92
C PHE A 84 -1.85 7.45 -2.31
N CYS A 85 -1.05 6.39 -2.38
CA CYS A 85 -0.51 5.88 -3.65
C CYS A 85 -1.62 5.40 -4.59
N MET A 86 -2.71 4.86 -4.05
CA MET A 86 -3.86 4.43 -4.85
C MET A 86 -4.65 5.61 -5.45
N LYS A 87 -4.58 6.83 -4.90
CA LYS A 87 -5.17 8.03 -5.54
C LYS A 87 -4.45 8.43 -6.83
N ASN A 88 -3.12 8.26 -6.84
CA ASN A 88 -2.25 8.60 -7.98
C ASN A 88 -1.43 7.38 -8.41
N THR A 89 -2.14 6.33 -8.82
CA THR A 89 -1.53 5.03 -9.07
C THR A 89 -0.45 5.09 -10.16
N ASP A 90 -0.65 5.88 -11.21
CA ASP A 90 0.31 5.93 -12.33
C ASP A 90 1.70 6.43 -11.92
N ARG A 91 1.78 7.26 -10.87
CA ARG A 91 3.05 7.78 -10.33
C ARG A 91 3.64 6.86 -9.26
N PHE A 92 2.78 6.27 -8.41
CA PHE A 92 3.21 5.57 -7.19
C PHE A 92 2.91 4.06 -7.18
N TYR A 93 2.64 3.42 -8.33
CA TYR A 93 2.26 2.01 -8.38
C TYR A 93 3.27 1.06 -7.72
N MET A 94 4.57 1.30 -7.89
CA MET A 94 5.61 0.48 -7.25
C MET A 94 5.58 0.59 -5.73
N LEU A 95 5.42 1.82 -5.23
CA LEU A 95 5.33 2.08 -3.79
C LEU A 95 4.04 1.48 -3.20
N ALA A 96 2.91 1.61 -3.91
CA ALA A 96 1.66 0.97 -3.54
C ALA A 96 1.80 -0.56 -3.42
N ALA A 97 2.47 -1.20 -4.39
CA ALA A 97 2.71 -2.63 -4.37
C ALA A 97 3.53 -3.03 -3.13
N GLN A 98 4.57 -2.28 -2.79
CA GLN A 98 5.36 -2.50 -1.57
C GLN A 98 4.51 -2.36 -0.31
N CYS A 99 3.63 -1.35 -0.24
CA CYS A 99 2.73 -1.20 0.90
C CYS A 99 1.83 -2.43 1.06
N PHE A 100 1.23 -2.94 -0.02
CA PHE A 100 0.35 -4.11 0.07
C PHE A 100 1.10 -5.39 0.45
N LEU A 101 2.34 -5.55 -0.02
CA LEU A 101 3.19 -6.68 0.41
C LEU A 101 3.42 -6.71 1.91
N PHE A 102 3.58 -5.53 2.51
CA PHE A 102 3.68 -5.41 3.97
C PHE A 102 2.33 -5.64 4.66
N LEU A 103 1.25 -5.05 4.15
CA LEU A 103 -0.07 -5.05 4.80
C LEU A 103 -0.79 -6.40 4.76
N ILE A 104 -0.62 -7.19 3.69
CA ILE A 104 -1.33 -8.47 3.50
C ILE A 104 -1.06 -9.45 4.67
N PRO A 105 0.20 -9.74 5.05
CA PRO A 105 0.47 -10.60 6.20
C PRO A 105 -0.16 -10.09 7.51
N HIS A 106 -0.25 -8.77 7.70
CA HIS A 106 -0.84 -8.17 8.90
C HIS A 106 -2.35 -8.33 8.99
N PHE A 107 -3.06 -8.37 7.86
CA PHE A 107 -4.51 -8.55 7.83
C PHE A 107 -4.96 -10.00 7.63
N SER A 108 -4.03 -10.96 7.57
CA SER A 108 -4.33 -12.39 7.43
C SER A 108 -5.21 -13.00 8.54
N SER A 109 -5.44 -12.27 9.64
CA SER A 109 -6.35 -12.67 10.71
C SER A 109 -7.83 -12.54 10.32
N GLU A 110 -8.68 -13.48 10.76
CA GLU A 110 -10.11 -13.52 10.42
C GLU A 110 -10.86 -12.22 10.76
N LYS A 111 -10.49 -11.55 11.86
CA LYS A 111 -11.09 -10.27 12.28
C LYS A 111 -10.94 -9.16 11.24
N ASN A 112 -9.94 -9.24 10.37
CA ASN A 112 -9.62 -8.24 9.35
C ASN A 112 -9.83 -8.75 7.93
N ALA A 113 -10.62 -9.82 7.74
CA ALA A 113 -10.82 -10.46 6.44
C ALA A 113 -11.22 -9.48 5.32
N LYS A 114 -12.08 -8.49 5.60
CA LYS A 114 -12.46 -7.47 4.60
C LYS A 114 -11.27 -6.64 4.12
N LYS A 115 -10.45 -6.13 5.06
CA LYS A 115 -9.25 -5.34 4.73
C LYS A 115 -8.19 -6.19 4.03
N HIS A 116 -8.10 -7.47 4.40
CA HIS A 116 -7.24 -8.42 3.73
C HIS A 116 -7.63 -8.59 2.26
N ILE A 117 -8.90 -8.87 1.98
CA ILE A 117 -9.42 -8.99 0.61
C ILE A 117 -9.25 -7.68 -0.17
N GLU A 118 -9.47 -6.52 0.46
CA GLU A 118 -9.24 -5.21 -0.15
C GLU A 118 -7.76 -5.01 -0.56
N CYS A 119 -6.82 -5.36 0.32
CA CYS A 119 -5.39 -5.30 -0.01
C CYS A 119 -5.01 -6.23 -1.15
N LEU A 120 -5.57 -7.46 -1.18
CA LEU A 120 -5.34 -8.41 -2.26
C LEU A 120 -5.93 -7.92 -3.59
N SER A 121 -7.12 -7.34 -3.56
CA SER A 121 -7.77 -6.75 -4.73
C SER A 121 -6.94 -5.61 -5.32
N ASN A 122 -6.49 -4.68 -4.47
CA ASN A 122 -5.64 -3.57 -4.91
C ASN A 122 -4.28 -4.06 -5.45
N LEU A 123 -3.66 -5.07 -4.81
CA LEU A 123 -2.42 -5.66 -5.32
C LEU A 123 -2.62 -6.31 -6.70
N ILE A 124 -3.70 -7.09 -6.88
CA ILE A 124 -4.02 -7.68 -8.18
C ILE A 124 -4.24 -6.60 -9.24
N GLN A 125 -4.98 -5.53 -8.91
CA GLN A 125 -5.16 -4.39 -9.81
C GLN A 125 -3.82 -3.82 -10.28
N LEU A 126 -2.86 -3.61 -9.38
CA LEU A 126 -1.54 -3.09 -9.73
C LEU A 126 -0.77 -4.05 -10.65
N ILE A 127 -0.75 -5.35 -10.30
CA ILE A 127 -0.06 -6.39 -11.10
C ILE A 127 -0.65 -6.45 -12.51
N VAL A 128 -1.97 -6.45 -12.61
CA VAL A 128 -2.69 -6.59 -13.88
C VAL A 128 -2.51 -5.35 -14.73
N ARG A 129 -2.71 -4.15 -14.16
CA ARG A 129 -2.66 -2.87 -14.86
C ARG A 129 -1.25 -2.52 -15.34
N TYR A 130 -0.24 -2.69 -14.49
CA TYR A 130 1.15 -2.31 -14.80
C TYR A 130 2.03 -3.48 -15.22
N ARG A 131 1.46 -4.68 -15.43
CA ARG A 131 2.19 -5.89 -15.85
C ARG A 131 3.38 -6.21 -14.93
N LEU A 132 3.19 -6.06 -13.63
CA LEU A 132 4.24 -6.31 -12.64
C LEU A 132 4.50 -7.81 -12.51
N GLU A 133 5.74 -8.16 -12.19
CA GLU A 133 6.07 -9.51 -11.75
C GLU A 133 5.39 -9.80 -10.42
N PHE A 134 4.90 -11.02 -10.25
CA PHE A 134 4.27 -11.42 -9.00
C PHE A 134 5.34 -11.56 -7.91
N PRO A 135 5.24 -10.82 -6.80
CA PRO A 135 6.29 -10.78 -5.81
C PRO A 135 6.40 -12.12 -5.05
N PRO A 136 7.62 -12.60 -4.76
CA PRO A 136 7.83 -13.83 -4.00
C PRO A 136 7.39 -13.66 -2.54
N GLY A 137 7.02 -14.77 -1.89
CA GLY A 137 6.65 -14.79 -0.46
C GLY A 137 5.15 -14.64 -0.17
N LEU A 138 4.32 -14.44 -1.20
CA LEU A 138 2.87 -14.52 -1.09
C LEU A 138 2.33 -15.91 -1.49
N GLN A 139 1.08 -16.18 -1.13
CA GLN A 139 0.35 -17.33 -1.67
C GLN A 139 0.33 -17.29 -3.21
N PRO A 140 0.24 -18.44 -3.90
CA PRO A 140 0.18 -18.46 -5.35
C PRO A 140 -0.88 -17.49 -5.88
N LEU A 141 -0.56 -16.74 -6.95
CA LEU A 141 -1.47 -15.74 -7.51
C LEU A 141 -2.86 -16.32 -7.81
N LYS A 142 -2.93 -17.58 -8.24
CA LYS A 142 -4.18 -18.31 -8.45
C LYS A 142 -5.08 -18.33 -7.19
N ASP A 143 -4.50 -18.60 -6.03
CA ASP A 143 -5.23 -18.71 -4.77
C ASP A 143 -5.68 -17.34 -4.28
N ILE A 144 -4.83 -16.31 -4.47
CA ILE A 144 -5.20 -14.92 -4.21
C ILE A 144 -6.39 -14.49 -5.08
N CYS A 145 -6.36 -14.79 -6.38
CA CYS A 145 -7.48 -14.48 -7.27
C CYS A 145 -8.76 -15.21 -6.84
N ASN A 146 -8.66 -16.48 -6.41
CA ASN A 146 -9.80 -17.22 -5.91
C ASN A 146 -10.39 -16.58 -4.64
N ALA A 147 -9.53 -16.13 -3.71
CA ALA A 147 -9.96 -15.46 -2.50
C ALA A 147 -10.68 -14.13 -2.80
N VAL A 148 -10.16 -13.33 -3.73
CA VAL A 148 -10.81 -12.08 -4.15
C VAL A 148 -12.14 -12.37 -4.84
N LEU A 149 -12.19 -13.34 -5.77
CA LEU A 149 -13.42 -13.69 -6.48
C LEU A 149 -14.50 -14.34 -5.60
N ALA A 150 -14.12 -14.94 -4.47
CA ALA A 150 -15.07 -15.43 -3.48
C ALA A 150 -15.80 -14.28 -2.76
N GLY A 151 -15.15 -13.12 -2.59
CA GLY A 151 -15.76 -11.92 -2.00
C GLY A 151 -16.40 -10.99 -3.03
N ASP A 152 -15.79 -10.85 -4.20
CA ASP A 152 -16.20 -10.00 -5.32
C ASP A 152 -16.04 -10.78 -6.64
N ASN A 153 -17.08 -11.50 -7.02
CA ASN A 153 -17.07 -12.41 -8.17
C ASN A 153 -16.93 -11.69 -9.53
N ALA A 154 -17.20 -10.38 -9.57
CA ALA A 154 -17.14 -9.56 -10.77
C ALA A 154 -15.85 -8.73 -10.86
N ASN A 155 -14.89 -8.95 -9.96
CA ASN A 155 -13.64 -8.19 -9.95
C ASN A 155 -12.88 -8.36 -11.27
N PRO A 156 -12.76 -7.30 -12.10
CA PRO A 156 -12.24 -7.42 -13.46
C PRO A 156 -10.77 -7.82 -13.48
N TYR A 157 -9.98 -7.31 -12.52
CA TYR A 157 -8.55 -7.58 -12.44
C TYR A 157 -8.28 -9.02 -12.00
N ALA A 158 -9.03 -9.55 -11.03
CA ALA A 158 -8.90 -10.94 -10.62
C ALA A 158 -9.31 -11.91 -11.74
N LEU A 159 -10.36 -11.60 -12.50
CA LEU A 159 -10.76 -12.38 -13.68
C LEU A 159 -9.67 -12.35 -14.76
N GLU A 160 -9.13 -11.18 -15.09
CA GLU A 160 -8.06 -11.04 -16.08
C GLU A 160 -6.80 -11.81 -15.66
N ALA A 161 -6.37 -11.67 -14.40
CA ALA A 161 -5.22 -12.39 -13.86
C ALA A 161 -5.41 -13.92 -13.96
N ARG A 162 -6.60 -14.43 -13.65
CA ARG A 162 -6.90 -15.86 -13.80
C ARG A 162 -6.85 -16.33 -15.24
N LEU A 163 -7.40 -15.55 -16.17
CA LEU A 163 -7.36 -15.89 -17.59
C LEU A 163 -5.92 -15.97 -18.10
N ARG A 164 -5.06 -15.03 -17.72
CA ARG A 164 -3.63 -15.06 -18.09
C ARG A 164 -2.94 -16.33 -17.58
N LEU A 165 -3.11 -16.66 -16.29
CA LEU A 165 -2.55 -17.87 -15.70
C LEU A 165 -3.02 -19.15 -16.40
N MET A 166 -4.29 -19.20 -16.83
CA MET A 166 -4.83 -20.34 -17.58
C MET A 166 -4.17 -20.48 -18.96
N VAL A 167 -4.00 -19.36 -19.67
CA VAL A 167 -3.34 -19.33 -20.98
C VAL A 167 -1.87 -19.73 -20.85
N GLU A 168 -1.14 -19.15 -19.89
CA GLU A 168 0.27 -19.49 -19.61
C GLU A 168 0.44 -20.97 -19.28
N SER A 169 -0.43 -21.53 -18.42
CA SER A 169 -0.40 -22.96 -18.10
C SER A 169 -0.64 -23.84 -19.33
N ALA A 170 -1.57 -23.46 -20.21
CA ALA A 170 -1.84 -24.19 -21.44
C ALA A 170 -0.66 -24.14 -22.42
N LEU A 171 -0.05 -22.96 -22.60
CA LEU A 171 1.13 -22.77 -23.45
C LEU A 171 2.33 -23.59 -22.93
N CYS A 172 2.60 -23.57 -21.63
CA CYS A 172 3.67 -24.37 -21.02
C CYS A 172 3.46 -25.88 -21.19
N LYS A 173 2.20 -26.35 -21.09
CA LYS A 173 1.85 -27.76 -21.36
C LYS A 173 2.08 -28.12 -22.83
N LEU A 174 1.67 -27.27 -23.77
CA LEU A 174 1.90 -27.49 -25.19
C LEU A 174 3.40 -27.53 -25.51
N TYR A 175 4.17 -26.59 -24.98
CA TYR A 175 5.62 -26.52 -25.17
C TYR A 175 6.34 -27.74 -24.60
N SER A 176 6.02 -28.15 -23.37
CA SER A 176 6.61 -29.36 -22.78
C SER A 176 6.23 -30.65 -23.53
N THR A 177 5.01 -30.71 -24.09
CA THR A 177 4.57 -31.82 -24.94
C THR A 177 5.33 -31.83 -26.26
N PHE A 178 5.52 -30.67 -26.88
CA PHE A 178 6.31 -30.50 -28.10
C PHE A 178 7.75 -30.96 -27.90
N ASN A 179 8.44 -30.50 -26.84
CA ASN A 179 9.83 -30.88 -26.55
C ASN A 179 10.00 -32.38 -26.31
N LYS A 180 9.01 -33.06 -25.71
CA LYS A 180 9.01 -34.52 -25.54
C LYS A 180 8.87 -35.26 -26.88
N ILE A 181 8.12 -34.71 -27.83
CA ILE A 181 7.90 -35.31 -29.15
C ILE A 181 9.08 -35.05 -30.09
N SER A 182 9.67 -33.86 -30.03
CA SER A 182 10.76 -33.44 -30.92
C SER A 182 12.15 -33.94 -30.52
N GLY A 183 12.27 -34.72 -29.44
CA GLY A 183 13.55 -35.34 -29.02
C GLY A 183 14.63 -34.37 -28.54
N PHE A 184 14.29 -33.08 -28.33
CA PHE A 184 15.17 -32.10 -27.72
C PHE A 184 15.11 -32.24 -26.20
N SER A 185 15.63 -33.33 -25.66
CA SER A 185 16.06 -33.39 -24.26
C SER A 185 17.52 -32.92 -24.21
N SER A 186 17.75 -31.75 -23.62
CA SER A 186 19.08 -31.35 -23.12
C SER A 186 19.63 -32.37 -22.12
#